data_AF-A0A357ZHW2-F1
#
_entry.id   AF-A0A357ZHW2-F1
#
_cell.length_a   1.000
_cell.length_b   1.000
_cell.length_c   1.000
_cell.angle_alpha   90.00
_cell.angle_beta   90.00
_cell.angle_gamma   90.00
#
_symmetry.space_group_name_H-M   'P 1'
#
loop_
_entity.id
_entity.type
_entity.pdbx_description
1 polymer ?
#
loop_
_entity_poly.entity_id
_entity_poly.type
_entity_poly.pdbx_seq_one_letter_code
_entity_poly.pdbx_strand_id
1 'polypeptide(L)' 'MLQDTRAGRPTEIEAINGAVVRLGQKLGVATPVNAEITRQVRALAQK' A
#
# COMPACT_ATOMS: atom_id res chain seq x y z
N MET A 1 -0.47 1.09 -9.70
CA MET A 1 -1.43 0.08 -9.21
C MET A 1 -2.39 -0.34 -10.35
N LEU A 2 -3.16 -1.42 -10.22
CA LEU A 2 -3.83 -2.25 -11.28
C LEU A 2 -3.14 -2.35 -12.64
N GLN A 3 -3.06 -1.27 -13.42
CA GLN A 3 -2.33 -1.23 -14.68
C GLN A 3 -0.86 -1.65 -14.48
N ASP A 4 -0.19 -1.15 -13.44
CA ASP A 4 1.20 -1.55 -13.15
C ASP A 4 1.27 -3.03 -12.75
N THR A 5 0.33 -3.51 -11.94
CA THR A 5 0.26 -4.94 -11.58
C THR A 5 0.05 -5.82 -12.81
N ARG A 6 -0.81 -5.41 -13.75
CA ARG A 6 -1.03 -6.10 -15.02
C ARG A 6 0.18 -6.02 -15.95
N ALA A 7 0.95 -4.94 -15.87
CA ALA A 7 2.14 -4.70 -16.67
C ALA A 7 3.44 -5.19 -16.00
N GLY A 8 3.37 -5.82 -14.83
CA GLY A 8 4.54 -6.28 -14.08
C GLY A 8 5.46 -5.14 -13.59
N ARG A 9 4.94 -3.92 -13.44
CA ARG A 9 5.72 -2.75 -12.99
C ARG A 9 5.57 -2.53 -11.48
N PRO A 10 6.56 -1.88 -10.85
CA PRO A 10 6.41 -1.39 -9.48
C PRO A 10 5.16 -0.52 -9.32
N THR A 11 4.49 -0.64 -8.18
CA THR A 11 3.31 0.17 -7.86
C THR A 11 3.66 1.25 -6.84
N GLU A 12 2.89 2.33 -6.82
CA GLU A 12 3.02 3.43 -5.85
C GLU A 12 2.40 3.12 -4.47
N ILE A 13 2.08 1.86 -4.17
CA ILE A 13 1.33 1.47 -2.96
C ILE A 13 1.97 1.99 -1.66
N GLU A 14 3.30 2.03 -1.58
CA GLU A 14 4.05 2.53 -0.42
C GLU A 14 3.97 4.04 -0.26
N ALA A 15 3.89 4.77 -1.38
CA ALA A 15 3.82 6.23 -1.41
C ALA A 15 2.40 6.72 -1.08
N ILE A 16 1.38 5.97 -1.49
CA ILE A 16 -0.03 6.33 -1.29
C ILE A 16 -0.54 5.73 0.04
N ASN A 17 -0.93 4.45 0.05
CA ASN A 17 -1.52 3.81 1.24
C ASN A 17 -0.48 3.62 2.35
N GLY A 18 0.76 3.30 2.00
CA GLY A 18 1.85 3.22 2.97
C GLY A 18 2.10 4.55 3.69
N ALA A 19 1.92 5.70 3.02
CA ALA A 19 2.03 7.01 3.66
C ALA A 19 0.90 7.24 4.67
N VAL A 20 -0.33 6.84 4.34
CA VAL A 20 -1.47 6.90 5.27
C VAL A 20 -1.20 6.06 6.52
N VAL A 21 -0.66 4.84 6.37
CA VAL A 21 -0.30 3.98 7.51
C VAL A 21 0.75 4.64 8.39
N ARG A 22 1.84 5.15 7.79
CA ARG A 22 2.91 5.84 8.52
C ARG A 22 2.40 7.09 9.25
N LEU A 23 1.52 7.87 8.62
CA LEU A 23 0.94 9.06 9.24
C LEU A 23 -0.01 8.68 10.38
N GLY A 24 -0.85 7.66 10.19
CA GLY A 24 -1.73 7.13 11.23
C GLY A 24 -0.95 6.69 12.46
N GLN A 25 0.16 5.97 12.28
CA GLN A 25 1.06 5.59 13.37
C GLN A 25 1.61 6.80 14.12
N LYS A 26 2.06 7.85 13.40
CA LYS A 26 2.58 9.09 14.02
C LYS A 26 1.53 9.84 14.81
N LEU A 27 0.27 9.79 14.39
CA LEU A 27 -0.86 10.51 15.00
C LEU A 27 -1.65 9.66 16.01
N GLY A 28 -1.27 8.41 16.24
CA GLY A 28 -2.02 7.48 17.09
C GLY A 28 -3.39 7.07 16.52
N VAL A 29 -3.59 7.20 15.21
CA VAL A 29 -4.84 6.85 14.52
C VAL A 29 -4.69 5.49 13.84
N ALA A 30 -5.55 4.55 14.21
CA ALA A 30 -5.58 3.22 13.60
C ALA A 30 -6.01 3.30 12.13
N THR A 31 -5.24 2.68 11.24
CA THR A 31 -5.49 2.63 9.78
C THR A 31 -5.57 1.19 9.26
N PRO A 32 -6.37 0.30 9.89
CA PRO A 32 -6.30 -1.15 9.65
C PRO A 32 -6.58 -1.54 8.20
N VAL A 33 -7.56 -0.88 7.55
CA VAL A 33 -7.90 -1.15 6.15
C VAL A 33 -6.78 -0.72 5.20
N ASN A 34 -6.14 0.43 5.44
CA ASN A 34 -5.00 0.86 4.63
C ASN A 34 -3.79 -0.06 4.80
N ALA A 35 -3.55 -0.56 6.01
CA ALA A 35 -2.50 -1.52 6.26
C ALA A 35 -2.73 -2.83 5.50
N GLU A 36 -3.94 -3.37 5.53
CA GLU A 36 -4.27 -4.61 4.84
C GLU A 36 -4.23 -4.47 3.31
N ILE A 37 -4.78 -3.38 2.75
CA ILE A 37 -4.69 -3.10 1.31
C ILE A 37 -3.22 -2.95 0.87
N THR A 38 -2.41 -2.23 1.64
CA THR A 38 -0.97 -2.07 1.37
C THR A 38 -0.28 -3.44 1.30
N ARG A 39 -0.55 -4.30 2.28
CA ARG A 39 0.01 -5.66 2.34
C ARG A 39 -0.39 -6.51 1.14
N GLN A 40 -1.68 -6.49 0.76
CA GLN A 40 -2.17 -7.28 -0.37
C GLN A 40 -1.59 -6.82 -1.70
N VAL A 41 -1.57 -5.50 -1.96
CA VAL A 41 -1.04 -4.97 -3.22
C VAL A 41 0.47 -5.16 -3.32
N ARG A 42 1.20 -5.04 -2.20
CA ARG A 42 2.62 -5.39 -2.13
C ARG A 42 2.85 -6.85 -2.55
N ALA A 43 2.05 -7.78 -2.04
CA ALA A 43 2.15 -9.20 -2.42
C ALA A 43 1.83 -9.46 -3.90
N LEU A 44 0.89 -8.69 -4.49
CA LEU A 44 0.57 -8.79 -5.92
C LEU A 44 1.67 -8.22 -6.82
N ALA A 45 2.40 -7.20 -6.36
CA ALA A 45 3.46 -6.54 -7.13
C ALA A 45 4.82 -7.27 -7.09
N GLN A 46 5.00 -8.23 -6.18
CA GLN A 46 6.24 -9.02 -6.02
C GLN A 46 6.17 -10.39 -6.72
N LYS A 47 5.24 -10.57 -7.66
CA LYS A 47 5.11 -11.79 -8.46
C LYS A 47 6.14 -11.87 -9.58
#